data_AF-A0A2V4BJF2-F1
#
_entry.id   AF-A0A2V4BJF2-F1
#
_cell.length_a   1.000
_cell.length_b   1.000
_cell.length_c   1.000
_cell.angle_alpha   90.00
_cell.angle_beta   90.00
_cell.angle_gamma   90.00
#
_symmetry.space_group_name_H-M   'P 1'
#
loop_
_entity.id
_entity.type
_entity.pdbx_description
1 polymer ?
#
loop_
_entity_poly.entity_id
_entity_poly.type
_entity_poly.pdbx_seq_one_letter_code
_entity_poly.pdbx_strand_id
1 'polypeptide(L)'
;MKKYILLFFGLLAPFALKAQDDFLIEKNKNRVVIPFKLINNLVFIPIKVNGIELNFLLDSGVDETILFSMEDKKEVSFKNVQKIKLRGLGSEEEIEGLKSTNNILETHGLKSVNHLVFIILDQGFNLSSHIGIPVNGIIGYKFFNNNIVEINYQKKIIFVHHNNKKLRDDLGKKFKSIPISIERSKPYVMASAIVKDENIPAKLLVDIGNSDSFWVFENNKIKLPKKNFPDFLGKGFSGDIEGHRAKISSFSIADFKFQNPIVSFPDSSSIKNVKMVANRIGSVGGEVLKRFTIVMDYADKKMYLKKNSKFNESFSYNKSGITIQHNGLQWVQETVHLETVRLNASNEENFNDKNNNDFRYKFQLKPIYEIVNVRKKSAAEKSGLQKGDVIISINNNKPYRYTLQQINNLLKSDDDIWINLEVERNTVLLKFRFRLEDEL
;
A
#
# COMPACT_ATOMS: atom_id res chain seq x y z
N MET A 1 -26.80 -63.94 38.13
CA MET A 1 -25.89 -62.80 38.42
C MET A 1 -26.05 -61.77 37.29
N LYS A 2 -26.83 -60.71 37.51
CA LYS A 2 -27.02 -59.64 36.51
C LYS A 2 -25.91 -58.60 36.70
N LYS A 3 -25.04 -58.45 35.68
CA LYS A 3 -23.99 -57.41 35.64
C LYS A 3 -24.65 -56.08 35.29
N TYR A 4 -24.61 -55.11 36.21
CA TYR A 4 -24.93 -53.72 35.92
C TYR A 4 -23.71 -53.06 35.29
N ILE A 5 -23.84 -52.63 34.03
CA ILE A 5 -22.86 -51.77 33.36
C ILE A 5 -23.22 -50.34 33.73
N LEU A 6 -22.40 -49.71 34.56
CA LEU A 6 -22.52 -48.31 34.92
C LEU A 6 -22.01 -47.46 33.75
N LEU A 7 -22.92 -46.83 33.02
CA LEU A 7 -22.61 -45.89 31.94
C LEU A 7 -22.23 -44.53 32.57
N PHE A 8 -20.94 -44.25 32.64
CA PHE A 8 -20.39 -42.99 33.14
C PHE A 8 -20.63 -41.89 32.09
N PHE A 9 -21.73 -41.15 32.22
CA PHE A 9 -21.98 -39.93 31.46
C PHE A 9 -21.05 -38.82 31.98
N GLY A 10 -19.84 -38.75 31.43
CA GLY A 10 -18.94 -37.62 31.66
C GLY A 10 -19.57 -36.34 31.10
N LEU A 11 -19.86 -35.37 31.98
CA LEU A 11 -20.23 -34.01 31.62
C LEU A 11 -19.14 -33.42 30.70
N LEU A 12 -19.40 -33.38 29.39
CA LEU A 12 -18.70 -32.51 28.46
C LEU A 12 -19.18 -31.08 28.72
N ALA A 13 -18.58 -30.42 29.71
CA ALA A 13 -18.70 -28.98 29.82
C ALA A 13 -18.14 -28.37 28.52
N PRO A 14 -18.91 -27.53 27.80
CA PRO A 14 -18.39 -26.83 26.65
C PRO A 14 -17.38 -25.82 27.17
N PHE A 15 -16.10 -26.19 27.16
CA PHE A 15 -15.03 -25.21 27.26
C PHE A 15 -15.18 -24.29 26.05
N ALA A 16 -15.78 -23.12 26.28
CA ALA A 16 -15.71 -22.00 25.35
C ALA A 16 -14.24 -21.59 25.27
N LEU A 17 -13.49 -22.28 24.39
CA LEU A 17 -12.17 -21.86 23.98
C LEU A 17 -12.33 -20.46 23.40
N LYS A 18 -11.88 -19.45 24.15
CA LYS A 18 -11.79 -18.10 23.61
C LYS A 18 -10.76 -18.16 22.49
N ALA A 19 -11.27 -18.12 21.26
CA ALA A 19 -10.47 -17.93 20.06
C ALA A 19 -9.72 -16.58 20.16
N GLN A 20 -8.67 -16.43 19.34
CA GLN A 20 -7.85 -15.22 19.23
C GLN A 20 -8.69 -13.94 19.35
N ASP A 21 -8.31 -13.02 20.24
CA ASP A 21 -9.08 -11.80 20.46
C ASP A 21 -8.81 -10.83 19.31
N ASP A 22 -9.84 -10.54 18.52
CA ASP A 22 -9.79 -9.55 17.45
C ASP A 22 -9.49 -8.15 17.98
N PHE A 23 -9.29 -7.16 17.09
CA PHE A 23 -9.10 -5.78 17.52
C PHE A 23 -10.36 -5.21 18.17
N LEU A 24 -10.23 -4.84 19.45
CA LEU A 24 -11.27 -4.23 20.27
C LEU A 24 -10.88 -2.82 20.67
N ILE A 25 -11.84 -1.92 20.70
CA ILE A 25 -11.63 -0.57 21.25
C ILE A 25 -11.55 -0.68 22.78
N GLU A 26 -10.62 0.04 23.39
CA GLU A 26 -10.45 0.09 24.84
C GLU A 26 -11.74 0.47 25.57
N LYS A 27 -11.97 -0.17 26.72
CA LYS A 27 -13.14 0.09 27.58
C LYS A 27 -13.23 1.60 27.85
N ASN A 28 -14.38 2.20 27.54
CA ASN A 28 -14.76 3.62 27.68
C ASN A 28 -14.62 4.53 26.45
N LYS A 29 -14.24 4.02 25.27
CA LYS A 29 -14.24 4.80 24.02
C LYS A 29 -15.29 4.28 23.04
N ASN A 30 -16.10 5.18 22.46
CA ASN A 30 -17.08 4.81 21.43
C ASN A 30 -16.49 4.74 20.01
N ARG A 31 -15.32 5.39 19.82
CA ARG A 31 -14.62 5.51 18.55
C ARG A 31 -13.13 5.73 18.79
N VAL A 32 -12.30 5.20 17.91
CA VAL A 32 -10.87 5.47 17.83
C VAL A 32 -10.55 6.24 16.54
N VAL A 33 -9.57 7.13 16.60
CA VAL A 33 -9.10 7.95 15.48
C VAL A 33 -7.64 7.60 15.21
N ILE A 34 -7.33 7.13 14.01
CA ILE A 34 -6.00 6.69 13.62
C ILE A 34 -5.55 7.55 12.42
N PRO A 35 -4.53 8.42 12.58
CA PRO A 35 -3.93 9.11 11.44
C PRO A 35 -3.16 8.10 10.56
N PHE A 36 -3.10 8.35 9.26
CA PHE A 36 -2.36 7.49 8.33
C PHE A 36 -1.54 8.28 7.32
N LYS A 37 -0.51 7.63 6.75
CA LYS A 37 0.24 8.14 5.59
C LYS A 37 -0.34 7.53 4.32
N LEU A 38 -0.63 8.38 3.33
CA LEU A 38 -1.10 7.96 2.01
C LEU A 38 0.05 8.05 1.00
N ILE A 39 0.65 6.93 0.64
CA ILE A 39 1.81 6.86 -0.28
C ILE A 39 1.45 5.93 -1.44
N ASN A 40 1.56 6.42 -2.68
CA ASN A 40 1.19 5.65 -3.88
C ASN A 40 -0.21 4.99 -3.78
N ASN A 41 -1.19 5.74 -3.26
CA ASN A 41 -2.57 5.29 -2.97
C ASN A 41 -2.74 4.26 -1.84
N LEU A 42 -1.65 3.79 -1.23
CA LEU A 42 -1.65 2.84 -0.12
C LEU A 42 -1.74 3.53 1.24
N VAL A 43 -2.42 2.89 2.18
CA VAL A 43 -2.72 3.42 3.52
C VAL A 43 -1.77 2.78 4.53
N PHE A 44 -0.91 3.60 5.15
CA PHE A 44 0.03 3.14 6.18
C PHE A 44 -0.35 3.68 7.56
N ILE A 45 -0.49 2.79 8.54
CA ILE A 45 -0.82 3.11 9.92
C ILE A 45 0.27 2.63 10.89
N PRO A 46 0.54 3.39 11.96
CA PRO A 46 1.42 2.92 13.03
C PRO A 46 0.69 1.92 13.92
N ILE A 47 1.34 0.79 14.22
CA ILE A 47 0.86 -0.23 15.16
C ILE A 47 2.03 -0.62 16.06
N LYS A 48 1.77 -0.70 17.36
CA LYS A 48 2.71 -1.28 18.31
C LYS A 48 2.52 -2.78 18.36
N VAL A 49 3.57 -3.54 18.05
CA VAL A 49 3.62 -5.00 18.23
C VAL A 49 4.50 -5.29 19.44
N ASN A 50 3.92 -5.88 20.48
CA ASN A 50 4.60 -6.19 21.74
C ASN A 50 5.37 -4.97 22.32
N GLY A 51 4.80 -3.77 22.17
CA GLY A 51 5.36 -2.51 22.66
C GLY A 51 6.22 -1.72 21.66
N ILE A 52 6.65 -2.32 20.56
CA ILE A 52 7.47 -1.66 19.54
C ILE A 52 6.58 -1.08 18.43
N GLU A 53 6.66 0.23 18.21
CA GLU A 53 5.92 0.91 17.15
C GLU A 53 6.53 0.64 15.76
N LEU A 54 5.67 0.23 14.84
CA LEU A 54 5.98 -0.24 13.49
C LEU A 54 4.97 0.32 12.48
N ASN A 55 5.39 0.46 11.22
CA ASN A 55 4.50 0.91 10.15
C ASN A 55 3.88 -0.27 9.42
N PHE A 56 2.55 -0.32 9.38
CA PHE A 56 1.79 -1.36 8.71
C PHE A 56 1.06 -0.82 7.49
N LEU A 57 1.11 -1.56 6.39
CA LEU A 57 0.18 -1.41 5.28
C LEU A 57 -1.19 -1.98 5.71
N LEU A 58 -2.23 -1.16 5.62
CA LEU A 58 -3.61 -1.63 5.81
C LEU A 58 -4.13 -2.24 4.50
N ASP A 59 -4.45 -3.53 4.51
CA ASP A 59 -4.78 -4.29 3.29
C ASP A 59 -5.99 -5.22 3.51
N SER A 60 -7.15 -4.85 2.94
CA SER A 60 -8.35 -5.68 2.96
C SER A 60 -8.27 -6.96 2.11
N GLY A 61 -7.26 -7.07 1.25
CA GLY A 61 -6.96 -8.22 0.39
C GLY A 61 -6.18 -9.33 1.10
N VAL A 62 -5.80 -9.16 2.37
CA VAL A 62 -5.01 -10.12 3.15
C VAL A 62 -5.81 -10.64 4.34
N ASP A 63 -5.70 -11.96 4.57
CA ASP A 63 -6.36 -12.67 5.67
C ASP A 63 -5.60 -12.46 7.00
N GLU A 64 -4.30 -12.73 6.96
CA GLU A 64 -3.47 -12.82 8.15
C GLU A 64 -2.55 -11.60 8.34
N THR A 65 -2.23 -11.26 9.58
CA THR A 65 -1.26 -10.20 9.88
C THR A 65 0.15 -10.69 9.61
N ILE A 66 0.88 -9.96 8.76
CA ILE A 66 2.24 -10.30 8.33
C ILE A 66 3.21 -9.24 8.87
N LEU A 67 4.36 -9.68 9.35
CA LEU A 67 5.53 -8.87 9.67
C LEU A 67 6.68 -9.27 8.75
N PHE A 68 7.43 -8.27 8.31
CA PHE A 68 8.67 -8.48 7.57
C PHE A 68 9.85 -8.44 8.53
N SER A 69 10.85 -9.26 8.26
CA SER A 69 12.15 -9.20 8.95
C SER A 69 12.69 -7.78 8.89
N MET A 70 13.16 -7.27 10.03
CA MET A 70 13.65 -5.91 10.15
C MET A 70 15.16 -5.93 10.20
N GLU A 71 15.81 -5.09 9.38
CA GLU A 71 17.27 -4.90 9.41
C GLU A 71 17.73 -4.18 10.69
N ASP A 72 16.85 -3.39 11.31
CA ASP A 72 17.14 -2.62 12.52
C ASP A 72 16.98 -3.45 13.79
N LYS A 73 17.92 -3.26 14.74
CA LYS A 73 18.03 -3.90 16.07
C LYS A 73 16.85 -3.70 17.05
N LYS A 74 15.67 -3.27 16.58
CA LYS A 74 14.46 -3.26 17.41
C LYS A 74 13.92 -4.68 17.47
N GLU A 75 14.46 -5.46 18.40
CA GLU A 75 14.02 -6.84 18.62
C GLU A 75 12.59 -6.84 19.18
N VAL A 76 11.62 -7.13 18.29
CA VAL A 76 10.28 -7.52 18.73
C VAL A 76 10.39 -8.93 19.29
N SER A 77 10.17 -9.08 20.59
CA SER A 77 10.13 -10.41 21.21
C SER A 77 8.85 -11.14 20.80
N PHE A 78 8.99 -12.27 20.12
CA PHE A 78 7.88 -13.11 19.68
C PHE A 78 7.72 -14.33 20.57
N LYS A 79 6.48 -14.76 20.77
CA LYS A 79 6.13 -15.93 21.58
C LYS A 79 5.65 -17.07 20.69
N ASN A 80 5.85 -18.32 21.15
CA ASN A 80 5.30 -19.54 20.53
C ASN A 80 5.54 -19.63 19.01
N VAL A 81 6.82 -19.61 18.63
CA VAL A 81 7.25 -19.50 17.24
C VAL A 81 7.31 -20.88 16.58
N GLN A 82 6.70 -21.03 15.40
CA GLN A 82 6.75 -22.24 14.57
C GLN A 82 7.17 -21.91 13.14
N LYS A 83 8.02 -22.71 12.52
CA LYS A 83 8.38 -22.55 11.09
C LYS A 83 7.21 -22.94 10.20
N ILE A 84 7.00 -22.17 9.13
CA ILE A 84 5.97 -22.41 8.13
C ILE A 84 6.46 -21.98 6.73
N LYS A 85 5.64 -22.27 5.71
CA LYS A 85 5.80 -21.74 4.37
C LYS A 85 4.54 -20.99 3.92
N LEU A 86 4.72 -19.86 3.25
CA LEU A 86 3.65 -18.96 2.81
C LEU A 86 3.65 -18.78 1.29
N ARG A 87 2.50 -18.44 0.71
CA ARG A 87 2.30 -18.21 -0.74
C ARG A 87 1.38 -17.02 -1.01
N GLY A 88 1.58 -16.30 -2.10
CA GLY A 88 0.77 -15.14 -2.51
C GLY A 88 0.95 -14.74 -4.00
N LEU A 89 0.66 -13.49 -4.36
CA LEU A 89 0.82 -12.95 -5.73
C LEU A 89 2.29 -12.80 -6.12
N GLY A 90 2.68 -13.17 -7.33
CA GLY A 90 4.07 -13.13 -7.82
C GLY A 90 4.53 -14.47 -8.38
N SER A 91 5.73 -14.50 -8.97
CA SER A 91 6.25 -15.66 -9.72
C SER A 91 6.93 -16.74 -8.86
N GLU A 92 7.24 -16.48 -7.59
CA GLU A 92 7.97 -17.40 -6.72
C GLU A 92 7.05 -18.43 -6.04
N GLU A 93 7.57 -19.62 -5.72
CA GLU A 93 6.74 -20.75 -5.26
C GLU A 93 6.36 -20.69 -3.78
N GLU A 94 7.32 -20.44 -2.88
CA GLU A 94 7.11 -20.44 -1.42
C GLU A 94 8.10 -19.52 -0.71
N ILE A 95 7.64 -18.80 0.30
CA ILE A 95 8.48 -17.98 1.18
C ILE A 95 8.50 -18.63 2.57
N GLU A 96 9.71 -18.79 3.11
CA GLU A 96 9.88 -19.27 4.49
C GLU A 96 9.50 -18.20 5.49
N GLY A 97 8.77 -18.63 6.53
CA GLY A 97 8.35 -17.73 7.58
C GLY A 97 8.17 -18.43 8.92
N LEU A 98 7.83 -17.61 9.90
CA LEU A 98 7.48 -18.05 11.23
C LEU A 98 6.03 -17.70 11.53
N LYS A 99 5.40 -18.50 12.38
CA LYS A 99 4.09 -18.27 12.95
C LYS A 99 4.27 -18.02 14.44
N SER A 100 3.80 -16.88 14.93
CA SER A 100 3.86 -16.50 16.35
C SER A 100 2.47 -16.23 16.89
N THR A 101 2.17 -16.76 18.08
CA THR A 101 0.91 -16.52 18.80
C THR A 101 1.16 -15.73 20.08
N ASN A 102 0.09 -15.34 20.77
CA ASN A 102 0.17 -14.61 22.04
C ASN A 102 0.84 -13.22 21.94
N ASN A 103 0.70 -12.58 20.78
CA ASN A 103 1.17 -11.22 20.56
C ASN A 103 0.11 -10.20 20.96
N ILE A 104 0.57 -9.00 21.31
CA ILE A 104 -0.27 -7.84 21.61
C ILE A 104 -0.03 -6.82 20.52
N LEU A 105 -1.11 -6.44 19.81
CA LEU A 105 -1.10 -5.36 18.84
C LEU A 105 -1.97 -4.22 19.34
N GLU A 106 -1.45 -2.99 19.29
CA GLU A 106 -2.20 -1.82 19.73
C GLU A 106 -1.93 -0.57 18.89
N THR A 107 -2.96 0.25 18.69
CA THR A 107 -2.86 1.54 18.00
C THR A 107 -3.96 2.48 18.47
N HIS A 108 -3.60 3.68 18.95
CA HIS A 108 -4.53 4.77 19.27
C HIS A 108 -5.74 4.42 20.17
N GLY A 109 -5.65 3.36 20.97
CA GLY A 109 -6.74 2.86 21.83
C GLY A 109 -7.59 1.74 21.21
N LEU A 110 -7.12 1.14 20.12
CA LEU A 110 -7.54 -0.15 19.60
C LEU A 110 -6.50 -1.19 20.01
N LYS A 111 -6.94 -2.35 20.51
CA LYS A 111 -6.05 -3.39 21.03
C LYS A 111 -6.55 -4.78 20.64
N SER A 112 -5.63 -5.62 20.19
CA SER A 112 -5.83 -7.06 20.00
C SER A 112 -4.83 -7.80 20.87
N VAL A 113 -5.31 -8.79 21.61
CA VAL A 113 -4.49 -9.67 22.45
C VAL A 113 -4.54 -11.08 21.88
N ASN A 114 -3.53 -11.89 22.17
CA ASN A 114 -3.42 -13.22 21.59
C ASN A 114 -3.43 -13.23 20.05
N HIS A 115 -2.89 -12.18 19.44
CA HIS A 115 -2.89 -12.00 18.00
C HIS A 115 -1.93 -12.99 17.34
N LEU A 116 -2.40 -13.61 16.26
CA LEU A 116 -1.58 -14.44 15.39
C LEU A 116 -0.81 -13.56 14.42
N VAL A 117 0.51 -13.73 14.36
CA VAL A 117 1.39 -12.98 13.47
C VAL A 117 2.24 -13.95 12.67
N PHE A 118 2.33 -13.70 11.38
CA PHE A 118 3.23 -14.40 10.47
C PHE A 118 4.44 -13.53 10.18
N ILE A 119 5.64 -14.07 10.26
CA ILE A 119 6.89 -13.33 10.11
C ILE A 119 7.62 -13.87 8.89
N ILE A 120 7.91 -13.02 7.92
CA ILE A 120 8.72 -13.35 6.76
C ILE A 120 10.18 -13.13 7.12
N LEU A 121 11.00 -14.17 6.98
CA LEU A 121 12.42 -14.11 7.35
C LEU A 121 13.31 -13.58 6.24
N ASP A 122 12.87 -13.73 5.00
CA ASP A 122 13.62 -13.29 3.83
C ASP A 122 13.74 -11.76 3.79
N GLN A 123 14.97 -11.26 3.94
CA GLN A 123 15.30 -9.84 3.87
C GLN A 123 15.28 -9.29 2.43
N GLY A 124 15.35 -10.17 1.41
CA GLY A 124 15.15 -9.80 0.00
C GLY A 124 13.72 -9.33 -0.29
N PHE A 125 12.76 -9.74 0.55
CA PHE A 125 11.40 -9.23 0.54
C PHE A 125 11.30 -7.88 1.27
N ASN A 126 11.80 -6.82 0.62
CA ASN A 126 11.73 -5.46 1.17
C ASN A 126 10.74 -4.57 0.39
N LEU A 127 9.56 -4.34 0.96
CA LEU A 127 8.59 -3.37 0.42
C LEU A 127 9.04 -1.92 0.64
N SER A 128 9.86 -1.66 1.65
CA SER A 128 10.29 -0.31 2.03
C SER A 128 11.04 0.38 0.91
N SER A 129 11.84 -0.36 0.13
CA SER A 129 12.60 0.21 -1.00
C SER A 129 11.69 0.77 -2.09
N HIS A 130 10.56 0.12 -2.35
CA HIS A 130 9.60 0.49 -3.40
C HIS A 130 8.61 1.57 -2.93
N ILE A 131 8.34 1.65 -1.63
CA ILE A 131 7.41 2.65 -1.07
C ILE A 131 8.15 3.95 -0.67
N GLY A 132 9.39 3.82 -0.19
CA GLY A 132 10.22 4.93 0.30
C GLY A 132 9.99 5.34 1.74
N ILE A 133 9.35 4.47 2.53
CA ILE A 133 9.34 4.53 4.00
C ILE A 133 9.56 3.12 4.54
N PRO A 134 9.99 2.95 5.80
CA PRO A 134 9.99 1.64 6.45
C PRO A 134 8.57 1.06 6.45
N VAL A 135 8.41 -0.12 5.84
CA VAL A 135 7.18 -0.92 5.86
C VAL A 135 7.50 -2.21 6.60
N ASN A 136 6.95 -2.35 7.80
CA ASN A 136 7.31 -3.42 8.72
C ASN A 136 6.32 -4.59 8.68
N GLY A 137 5.12 -4.37 8.16
CA GLY A 137 4.11 -5.41 8.07
C GLY A 137 2.89 -5.04 7.26
N ILE A 138 1.98 -6.01 7.13
CA ILE A 138 0.67 -5.89 6.50
C ILE A 138 -0.38 -6.33 7.54
N ILE A 139 -1.45 -5.56 7.66
CA ILE A 139 -2.59 -5.88 8.52
C ILE A 139 -3.87 -5.89 7.69
N GLY A 140 -4.65 -6.95 7.80
CA GLY A 140 -5.84 -7.15 6.97
C GLY A 140 -7.09 -7.50 7.76
N TYR A 141 -7.70 -8.63 7.45
CA TYR A 141 -9.04 -9.04 7.88
C TYR A 141 -9.36 -8.75 9.36
N LYS A 142 -8.45 -9.09 10.27
CA LYS A 142 -8.61 -8.92 11.72
C LYS A 142 -8.86 -7.47 12.16
N PHE A 143 -8.38 -6.50 11.39
CA PHE A 143 -8.64 -5.07 11.65
C PHE A 143 -10.11 -4.69 11.34
N PHE A 144 -10.69 -5.29 10.30
CA PHE A 144 -12.02 -4.96 9.77
C PHE A 144 -13.16 -5.80 10.36
N ASN A 145 -12.94 -7.09 10.64
CA ASN A 145 -14.02 -8.06 10.90
C ASN A 145 -15.02 -7.63 12.00
N ASN A 146 -14.53 -7.03 13.08
CA ASN A 146 -15.37 -6.69 14.24
C ASN A 146 -15.68 -5.20 14.38
N ASN A 147 -15.20 -4.38 13.44
CA ASN A 147 -15.26 -2.93 13.54
C ASN A 147 -15.97 -2.32 12.34
N ILE A 148 -16.67 -1.21 12.56
CA ILE A 148 -17.12 -0.35 11.46
C ILE A 148 -15.96 0.62 11.18
N VAL A 149 -15.30 0.44 10.04
CA VAL A 149 -14.06 1.17 9.70
C VAL A 149 -14.34 2.21 8.63
N GLU A 150 -14.30 3.49 9.00
CA GLU A 150 -14.37 4.62 8.06
C GLU A 150 -12.96 5.09 7.67
N ILE A 151 -12.65 5.10 6.38
CA ILE A 151 -11.40 5.61 5.81
C ILE A 151 -11.68 6.93 5.11
N ASN A 152 -11.15 8.02 5.66
CA ASN A 152 -11.25 9.35 5.08
C ASN A 152 -9.93 9.76 4.43
N TYR A 153 -9.82 9.55 3.12
CA TYR A 153 -8.62 9.84 2.34
C TYR A 153 -8.25 11.33 2.25
N GLN A 154 -9.23 12.24 2.29
CA GLN A 154 -8.96 13.68 2.28
C GLN A 154 -8.32 14.13 3.59
N LYS A 155 -8.86 13.64 4.72
CA LYS A 155 -8.35 13.97 6.07
C LYS A 155 -7.16 13.11 6.49
N LYS A 156 -6.84 12.05 5.74
CA LYS A 156 -5.82 11.05 6.08
C LYS A 156 -6.02 10.45 7.48
N ILE A 157 -7.28 10.16 7.79
CA ILE A 157 -7.70 9.62 9.08
C ILE A 157 -8.60 8.40 8.87
N ILE A 158 -8.41 7.37 9.69
CA ILE A 158 -9.32 6.25 9.87
C ILE A 158 -10.10 6.46 11.17
N PHE A 159 -11.41 6.27 11.10
CA PHE A 159 -12.26 6.16 12.27
C PHE A 159 -12.67 4.70 12.46
N VAL A 160 -12.39 4.15 13.64
CA VAL A 160 -12.81 2.80 14.02
C VAL A 160 -13.93 2.95 15.03
N HIS A 161 -15.12 2.48 14.67
CA HIS A 161 -16.32 2.58 15.50
C HIS A 161 -16.72 1.20 16.03
N HIS A 162 -17.26 1.19 17.25
CA HIS A 162 -17.98 0.01 17.72
C HIS A 162 -19.19 -0.28 16.84
N ASN A 163 -19.54 -1.56 16.78
CA ASN A 163 -20.76 -2.04 16.15
C ASN A 163 -21.98 -1.39 16.81
N ASN A 164 -22.64 -0.46 16.10
CA ASN A 164 -23.76 0.32 16.61
C ASN A 164 -24.84 0.49 15.54
N LYS A 165 -26.08 0.09 15.83
CA LYS A 165 -27.22 0.21 14.93
C LYS A 165 -27.52 1.66 14.53
N LYS A 166 -27.51 2.59 15.49
CA LYS A 166 -27.74 4.02 15.23
C LYS A 166 -26.71 4.59 14.24
N LEU A 167 -25.45 4.13 14.33
CA LEU A 167 -24.41 4.53 13.38
C LEU A 167 -24.74 4.04 11.97
N ARG A 168 -25.22 2.80 11.80
CA ARG A 168 -25.63 2.28 10.48
C ARG A 168 -26.77 3.10 9.87
N ASP A 169 -27.76 3.46 10.68
CA ASP A 169 -28.88 4.28 10.23
C ASP A 169 -28.41 5.67 9.75
N ASP A 170 -27.46 6.28 10.47
CA ASP A 170 -26.85 7.55 10.08
C ASP A 170 -25.97 7.43 8.83
N LEU A 171 -25.23 6.33 8.67
CA LEU A 171 -24.44 6.04 7.47
C LEU A 171 -25.35 5.89 6.25
N GLY A 172 -26.47 5.18 6.37
CA GLY A 172 -27.44 4.99 5.29
C GLY A 172 -28.05 6.30 4.77
N LYS A 173 -28.09 7.35 5.58
CA LYS A 173 -28.57 8.70 5.19
C LYS A 173 -27.50 9.52 4.49
N LYS A 174 -26.22 9.31 4.82
CA LYS A 174 -25.08 10.17 4.39
C LYS A 174 -24.26 9.58 3.25
N PHE A 175 -24.35 8.27 3.04
CA PHE A 175 -23.54 7.51 2.09
C PHE A 175 -24.43 6.65 1.21
N LYS A 176 -23.95 6.32 0.01
CA LYS A 176 -24.54 5.24 -0.79
C LYS A 176 -24.13 3.91 -0.17
N SER A 177 -25.11 3.14 0.30
CA SER A 177 -24.89 1.78 0.79
C SER A 177 -24.82 0.79 -0.36
N ILE A 178 -23.81 -0.09 -0.33
CA ILE A 178 -23.53 -1.10 -1.34
C ILE A 178 -23.34 -2.45 -0.63
N PRO A 179 -24.06 -3.52 -1.04
CA PRO A 179 -23.83 -4.84 -0.49
C PRO A 179 -22.45 -5.37 -0.93
N ILE A 180 -21.75 -6.01 -0.01
CA ILE A 180 -20.50 -6.74 -0.26
C ILE A 180 -20.63 -8.18 0.21
N SER A 181 -19.83 -9.09 -0.32
CA SER A 181 -19.64 -10.42 0.26
C SER A 181 -18.29 -10.50 0.96
N ILE A 182 -18.22 -11.24 2.06
CA ILE A 182 -16.95 -11.60 2.71
C ILE A 182 -16.70 -13.07 2.42
N GLU A 183 -15.70 -13.36 1.59
CA GLU A 183 -15.35 -14.71 1.17
C GLU A 183 -13.87 -14.96 1.40
N ARG A 184 -13.53 -16.01 2.16
CA ARG A 184 -12.14 -16.29 2.57
C ARG A 184 -11.47 -15.05 3.18
N SER A 185 -12.16 -14.42 4.13
CA SER A 185 -11.68 -13.24 4.86
C SER A 185 -11.46 -11.98 4.00
N LYS A 186 -12.04 -11.91 2.80
CA LYS A 186 -11.83 -10.80 1.87
C LYS A 186 -13.15 -10.20 1.36
N PRO A 187 -13.26 -8.87 1.23
CA PRO A 187 -14.48 -8.21 0.79
C PRO A 187 -14.60 -8.15 -0.74
N TYR A 188 -15.76 -8.49 -1.29
CA TYR A 188 -16.04 -8.39 -2.72
C TYR A 188 -17.27 -7.54 -2.98
N VAL A 189 -17.21 -6.75 -4.05
CA VAL A 189 -18.31 -5.92 -4.53
C VAL A 189 -18.68 -6.32 -5.95
N MET A 190 -19.98 -6.25 -6.26
CA MET A 190 -20.46 -6.37 -7.63
C MET A 190 -20.36 -5.02 -8.34
N ALA A 191 -19.74 -5.05 -9.51
CA ALA A 191 -19.56 -3.94 -10.42
C ALA A 191 -20.03 -4.36 -11.83
N SER A 192 -19.99 -3.42 -12.75
CA SER A 192 -20.23 -3.61 -14.18
C SER A 192 -19.05 -2.98 -14.93
N ALA A 193 -18.45 -3.74 -15.84
CA ALA A 193 -17.43 -3.24 -16.77
C ALA A 193 -18.06 -3.09 -18.15
N ILE A 194 -17.88 -1.94 -18.79
CA ILE A 194 -18.25 -1.76 -20.19
C ILE A 194 -16.99 -1.88 -21.03
N VAL A 195 -16.92 -2.96 -21.82
CA VAL A 195 -15.79 -3.27 -22.71
C VAL A 195 -16.35 -3.43 -24.12
N LYS A 196 -15.95 -2.55 -25.05
CA LYS A 196 -16.46 -2.53 -26.43
C LYS A 196 -18.01 -2.56 -26.50
N ASP A 197 -18.63 -1.69 -25.70
CA ASP A 197 -20.09 -1.54 -25.60
C ASP A 197 -20.87 -2.74 -25.03
N GLU A 198 -20.18 -3.80 -24.60
CA GLU A 198 -20.79 -4.89 -23.83
C GLU A 198 -20.71 -4.63 -22.33
N ASN A 199 -21.83 -4.83 -21.64
CA ASN A 199 -21.89 -4.75 -20.18
C ASN A 199 -21.60 -6.12 -19.56
N ILE A 200 -20.47 -6.21 -18.85
CA ILE A 200 -19.97 -7.43 -18.23
C ILE A 200 -20.08 -7.31 -16.70
N PRO A 201 -20.85 -8.18 -16.02
CA PRO A 201 -20.87 -8.25 -14.57
C PRO A 201 -19.48 -8.58 -14.01
N ALA A 202 -19.08 -7.83 -12.98
CA ALA A 202 -17.73 -7.83 -12.46
C ALA A 202 -17.72 -8.01 -10.94
N LYS A 203 -17.40 -9.21 -10.45
CA LYS A 203 -17.10 -9.40 -9.02
C LYS A 203 -15.65 -9.01 -8.75
N LEU A 204 -15.45 -7.94 -7.99
CA LEU A 204 -14.15 -7.36 -7.71
C LEU A 204 -13.83 -7.45 -6.22
N LEU A 205 -12.60 -7.85 -5.88
CA LEU A 205 -12.06 -7.69 -4.54
C LEU A 205 -11.94 -6.18 -4.22
N VAL A 206 -12.45 -5.73 -3.08
CA VAL A 206 -12.17 -4.37 -2.58
C VAL A 206 -10.81 -4.41 -1.90
N ASP A 207 -9.80 -3.81 -2.53
CA ASP A 207 -8.39 -4.05 -2.23
C ASP A 207 -7.67 -2.75 -1.86
N ILE A 208 -7.56 -2.47 -0.56
CA ILE A 208 -6.85 -1.28 -0.06
C ILE A 208 -5.33 -1.42 -0.23
N GLY A 209 -4.81 -2.66 -0.32
CA GLY A 209 -3.40 -2.96 -0.56
C GLY A 209 -2.97 -2.89 -2.03
N ASN A 210 -3.92 -2.75 -2.96
CA ASN A 210 -3.63 -2.51 -4.37
C ASN A 210 -3.51 -1.00 -4.65
N SER A 211 -2.38 -0.54 -5.18
CA SER A 211 -2.15 0.87 -5.51
C SER A 211 -2.82 1.34 -6.81
N ASP A 212 -3.11 0.41 -7.73
CA ASP A 212 -3.70 0.69 -9.04
C ASP A 212 -5.21 0.99 -8.96
N SER A 213 -5.85 1.23 -10.11
CA SER A 213 -7.29 1.52 -10.20
C SER A 213 -8.13 0.25 -10.20
N PHE A 214 -7.91 -0.61 -11.18
CA PHE A 214 -8.53 -1.91 -11.30
C PHE A 214 -7.49 -2.90 -11.78
N TRP A 215 -7.50 -4.09 -11.19
CA TRP A 215 -6.85 -5.25 -11.77
C TRP A 215 -7.93 -6.14 -12.38
N VAL A 216 -7.69 -6.62 -13.59
CA VAL A 216 -8.65 -7.47 -14.30
C VAL A 216 -7.93 -8.72 -14.79
N PHE A 217 -8.54 -9.87 -14.52
CA PHE A 217 -8.04 -11.15 -15.00
C PHE A 217 -8.71 -11.51 -16.30
N GLU A 218 -7.90 -11.82 -17.31
CA GLU A 218 -8.42 -12.28 -18.60
C GLU A 218 -9.26 -13.55 -18.44
N ASN A 219 -10.37 -13.60 -19.16
CA ASN A 219 -11.26 -14.76 -19.22
C ASN A 219 -11.92 -14.84 -20.60
N ASN A 220 -12.99 -15.64 -20.73
CA ASN A 220 -13.67 -15.80 -22.02
C ASN A 220 -14.42 -14.54 -22.48
N LYS A 221 -14.84 -13.68 -21.54
CA LYS A 221 -15.61 -12.45 -21.81
C LYS A 221 -14.74 -11.21 -21.83
N ILE A 222 -13.75 -11.12 -20.94
CA ILE A 222 -12.84 -9.98 -20.86
C ILE A 222 -11.48 -10.39 -21.38
N LYS A 223 -11.07 -9.72 -22.46
CA LYS A 223 -9.76 -9.88 -23.09
C LYS A 223 -8.97 -8.58 -22.96
N LEU A 224 -7.65 -8.71 -22.98
CA LEU A 224 -6.76 -7.55 -23.06
C LEU A 224 -7.13 -6.65 -24.25
N PRO A 225 -7.38 -5.35 -24.05
CA PRO A 225 -7.67 -4.41 -25.14
C PRO A 225 -6.53 -4.32 -26.16
N LYS A 226 -6.83 -4.01 -27.43
CA LYS A 226 -5.81 -3.87 -28.48
C LYS A 226 -4.76 -2.80 -28.17
N LYS A 227 -5.19 -1.68 -27.58
CA LYS A 227 -4.29 -0.60 -27.13
C LYS A 227 -3.90 -0.90 -25.69
N ASN A 228 -2.69 -1.43 -25.54
CA ASN A 228 -2.07 -1.80 -24.28
C ASN A 228 -0.54 -1.70 -24.42
N PHE A 229 0.17 -1.77 -23.30
CA PHE A 229 1.62 -1.96 -23.29
C PHE A 229 2.01 -2.91 -22.13
N PRO A 230 3.10 -3.69 -22.28
CA PRO A 230 3.63 -4.52 -21.20
C PRO A 230 4.23 -3.63 -20.12
N ASP A 231 4.00 -3.93 -18.84
CA ASP A 231 4.45 -3.10 -17.73
C ASP A 231 4.70 -3.90 -16.46
N PHE A 232 5.57 -3.36 -15.60
CA PHE A 232 5.72 -3.82 -14.23
C PHE A 232 4.57 -3.29 -13.40
N LEU A 233 3.69 -4.18 -12.97
CA LEU A 233 2.48 -3.82 -12.24
C LEU A 233 2.75 -3.59 -10.75
N GLY A 234 3.80 -4.19 -10.22
CA GLY A 234 4.26 -3.97 -8.84
C GLY A 234 4.92 -5.20 -8.24
N LYS A 235 5.07 -5.18 -6.92
CA LYS A 235 5.63 -6.29 -6.14
C LYS A 235 4.53 -6.92 -5.30
N GLY A 236 4.26 -8.21 -5.54
CA GLY A 236 3.37 -9.03 -4.75
C GLY A 236 4.09 -9.71 -3.61
N PHE A 237 3.34 -10.49 -2.82
CA PHE A 237 3.89 -11.26 -1.70
C PHE A 237 4.92 -12.30 -2.15
N SER A 238 4.76 -12.91 -3.33
CA SER A 238 5.63 -13.92 -3.94
C SER A 238 6.49 -13.35 -5.09
N GLY A 239 6.88 -12.08 -4.99
CA GLY A 239 7.80 -11.43 -5.92
C GLY A 239 7.13 -10.52 -6.94
N ASP A 240 7.83 -10.26 -8.04
CA ASP A 240 7.45 -9.28 -9.05
C ASP A 240 6.17 -9.69 -9.81
N ILE A 241 5.38 -8.69 -10.17
CA ILE A 241 4.13 -8.85 -10.91
C ILE A 241 4.27 -8.11 -12.23
N GLU A 242 4.42 -8.89 -13.29
CA GLU A 242 4.45 -8.42 -14.67
C GLU A 242 3.05 -8.55 -15.28
N GLY A 243 2.79 -7.74 -16.30
CA GLY A 243 1.56 -7.81 -17.05
C GLY A 243 1.45 -6.69 -18.05
N HIS A 244 0.22 -6.25 -18.29
CA HIS A 244 -0.07 -5.19 -19.25
C HIS A 244 -0.94 -4.10 -18.61
N ARG A 245 -0.77 -2.87 -19.07
CA ARG A 245 -1.72 -1.79 -18.78
C ARG A 245 -2.54 -1.46 -20.02
N ALA A 246 -3.81 -1.17 -19.81
CA ALA A 246 -4.74 -0.78 -20.86
C ALA A 246 -5.78 0.23 -20.35
N LYS A 247 -6.47 0.91 -21.26
CA LYS A 247 -7.67 1.71 -20.94
C LYS A 247 -8.93 0.87 -21.24
N ILE A 248 -9.90 0.89 -20.32
CA ILE A 248 -11.26 0.35 -20.54
C ILE A 248 -12.25 1.51 -20.61
N SER A 249 -13.31 1.40 -21.42
CA SER A 249 -14.28 2.47 -21.64
C SER A 249 -14.93 2.98 -20.35
N SER A 250 -15.47 2.08 -19.52
CA SER A 250 -15.87 2.47 -18.16
C SER A 250 -16.05 1.28 -17.20
N PHE A 251 -15.92 1.58 -15.92
CA PHE A 251 -16.40 0.74 -14.83
C PHE A 251 -17.53 1.45 -14.09
N SER A 252 -18.49 0.69 -13.57
CA SER A 252 -19.56 1.20 -12.72
C SER A 252 -19.68 0.35 -11.45
N ILE A 253 -19.71 1.01 -10.30
CA ILE A 253 -19.98 0.39 -8.99
C ILE A 253 -21.19 1.10 -8.41
N ALA A 254 -22.32 0.40 -8.30
CA ALA A 254 -23.63 1.02 -8.05
C ALA A 254 -23.86 2.20 -9.02
N ASP A 255 -24.10 3.41 -8.50
CA ASP A 255 -24.39 4.61 -9.29
C ASP A 255 -23.11 5.39 -9.68
N PHE A 256 -21.94 4.84 -9.35
CA PHE A 256 -20.65 5.50 -9.57
C PHE A 256 -19.99 5.00 -10.84
N LYS A 257 -19.98 5.83 -11.88
CA LYS A 257 -19.32 5.56 -13.16
C LYS A 257 -17.91 6.17 -13.19
N PHE A 258 -16.93 5.37 -13.60
CA PHE A 258 -15.54 5.75 -13.84
C PHE A 258 -15.27 5.63 -15.34
N GLN A 259 -14.94 6.75 -15.98
CA GLN A 259 -14.66 6.79 -17.42
C GLN A 259 -13.16 6.61 -17.67
N ASN A 260 -12.84 5.83 -18.70
CA ASN A 260 -11.47 5.60 -19.17
C ASN A 260 -10.45 5.21 -18.06
N PRO A 261 -10.78 4.32 -17.09
CA PRO A 261 -9.80 3.91 -16.10
C PRO A 261 -8.60 3.19 -16.73
N ILE A 262 -7.42 3.43 -16.16
CA ILE A 262 -6.21 2.64 -16.42
C ILE A 262 -6.30 1.33 -15.65
N VAL A 263 -6.38 0.22 -16.38
CA VAL A 263 -6.56 -1.12 -15.84
C VAL A 263 -5.30 -1.94 -16.04
N SER A 264 -4.92 -2.66 -15.00
CA SER A 264 -3.80 -3.59 -15.01
C SER A 264 -4.31 -5.02 -15.29
N PHE A 265 -3.63 -5.71 -16.18
CA PHE A 265 -3.89 -7.09 -16.59
C PHE A 265 -2.65 -7.93 -16.25
N PRO A 266 -2.60 -8.54 -15.06
CA PRO A 266 -1.46 -9.37 -14.66
C PRO A 266 -1.31 -10.61 -15.55
N ASP A 267 -0.07 -10.99 -15.83
CA ASP A 267 0.23 -12.21 -16.57
C ASP A 267 -0.20 -13.46 -15.78
N SER A 268 -0.52 -14.54 -16.50
CA SER A 268 -0.97 -15.80 -15.89
C SER A 268 0.04 -16.39 -14.91
N SER A 269 1.34 -16.18 -15.16
CA SER A 269 2.43 -16.60 -14.28
C SER A 269 2.36 -15.89 -12.92
N SER A 270 2.06 -14.60 -12.89
CA SER A 270 2.00 -13.78 -11.67
C SER A 270 0.76 -14.06 -10.81
N ILE A 271 -0.29 -14.68 -11.36
CA ILE A 271 -1.52 -15.04 -10.64
C ILE A 271 -1.65 -16.53 -10.31
N LYS A 272 -0.68 -17.36 -10.68
CA LYS A 272 -0.72 -18.83 -10.54
C LYS A 272 -1.02 -19.29 -9.10
N ASN A 273 -0.51 -18.58 -8.10
CA ASN A 273 -0.63 -18.94 -6.69
C ASN A 273 -1.89 -18.34 -6.00
N VAL A 274 -2.70 -17.56 -6.73
CA VAL A 274 -3.88 -16.92 -6.16
C VAL A 274 -5.06 -17.87 -6.15
N LYS A 275 -5.55 -18.20 -4.95
CA LYS A 275 -6.79 -18.96 -4.78
C LYS A 275 -8.02 -18.10 -5.17
N MET A 276 -8.42 -18.16 -6.43
CA MET A 276 -9.60 -17.45 -6.93
C MET A 276 -10.88 -17.92 -6.24
N VAL A 277 -11.79 -16.98 -5.95
CA VAL A 277 -13.17 -17.28 -5.56
C VAL A 277 -14.05 -17.29 -6.81
N ALA A 278 -15.17 -18.00 -6.76
CA ALA A 278 -16.07 -18.12 -7.89
C ALA A 278 -16.49 -16.74 -8.42
N ASN A 279 -16.44 -16.61 -9.75
CA ASN A 279 -16.82 -15.43 -10.52
C ASN A 279 -15.99 -14.16 -10.24
N ARG A 280 -14.91 -14.22 -9.46
CA ARG A 280 -13.99 -13.08 -9.31
C ARG A 280 -13.30 -12.84 -10.64
N ILE A 281 -13.36 -11.59 -11.12
CA ILE A 281 -12.69 -11.18 -12.36
C ILE A 281 -11.61 -10.12 -12.13
N GLY A 282 -11.36 -9.72 -10.88
CA GLY A 282 -10.40 -8.66 -10.61
C GLY A 282 -10.38 -8.13 -9.18
N SER A 283 -9.83 -6.93 -9.03
CA SER A 283 -9.90 -6.09 -7.82
C SER A 283 -10.08 -4.62 -8.19
N VAL A 284 -10.62 -3.85 -7.24
CA VAL A 284 -10.66 -2.39 -7.26
C VAL A 284 -9.68 -1.87 -6.21
N GLY A 285 -8.73 -1.03 -6.64
CA GLY A 285 -7.61 -0.58 -5.83
C GLY A 285 -7.69 0.88 -5.39
N GLY A 286 -6.65 1.33 -4.70
CA GLY A 286 -6.49 2.62 -4.05
C GLY A 286 -6.70 3.82 -4.97
N GLU A 287 -6.37 3.73 -6.27
CA GLU A 287 -6.60 4.83 -7.22
C GLU A 287 -8.10 5.13 -7.40
N VAL A 288 -8.96 4.12 -7.25
CA VAL A 288 -10.42 4.28 -7.22
C VAL A 288 -10.90 4.55 -5.80
N LEU A 289 -10.43 3.80 -4.80
CA LEU A 289 -10.92 3.89 -3.43
C LEU A 289 -10.68 5.27 -2.81
N LYS A 290 -9.53 5.92 -3.11
CA LYS A 290 -9.19 7.26 -2.60
C LYS A 290 -10.15 8.37 -3.02
N ARG A 291 -11.01 8.10 -4.01
CA ARG A 291 -12.02 9.03 -4.56
C ARG A 291 -13.27 9.12 -3.70
N PHE A 292 -13.32 8.36 -2.61
CA PHE A 292 -14.43 8.32 -1.67
C PHE A 292 -13.95 8.54 -0.23
N THR A 293 -14.89 8.88 0.65
CA THR A 293 -14.86 8.39 2.02
C THR A 293 -15.56 7.04 2.03
N ILE A 294 -14.88 6.02 2.55
CA ILE A 294 -15.35 4.62 2.53
C ILE A 294 -15.64 4.19 3.95
N VAL A 295 -16.74 3.47 4.17
CA VAL A 295 -16.96 2.74 5.43
C VAL A 295 -17.15 1.26 5.14
N MET A 296 -16.34 0.41 5.76
CA MET A 296 -16.43 -1.04 5.68
C MET A 296 -17.15 -1.57 6.93
N ASP A 297 -18.25 -2.30 6.73
CA ASP A 297 -19.00 -2.99 7.79
C ASP A 297 -19.11 -4.47 7.41
N TYR A 298 -18.12 -5.27 7.84
CA TYR A 298 -18.05 -6.69 7.50
C TYR A 298 -19.18 -7.48 8.19
N ALA A 299 -19.58 -7.06 9.39
CA ALA A 299 -20.65 -7.69 10.15
C ALA A 299 -22.00 -7.58 9.45
N ASP A 300 -22.32 -6.40 8.90
CA ASP A 300 -23.56 -6.19 8.11
C ASP A 300 -23.37 -6.41 6.60
N LYS A 301 -22.18 -6.87 6.18
CA LYS A 301 -21.82 -7.16 4.78
C LYS A 301 -22.13 -5.97 3.85
N LYS A 302 -21.77 -4.76 4.29
CA LYS A 302 -22.00 -3.51 3.56
C LYS A 302 -20.73 -2.69 3.45
N MET A 303 -20.63 -1.98 2.33
CA MET A 303 -19.70 -0.90 2.11
C MET A 303 -20.50 0.38 1.86
N TYR A 304 -20.12 1.47 2.51
CA TYR A 304 -20.75 2.77 2.34
C TYR A 304 -19.78 3.71 1.63
N LEU A 305 -20.23 4.34 0.54
CA LEU A 305 -19.42 5.22 -0.28
C LEU A 305 -20.00 6.63 -0.33
N LYS A 306 -19.15 7.62 -0.09
CA LYS A 306 -19.45 9.04 -0.31
C LYS A 306 -18.36 9.65 -1.17
N LYS A 307 -18.72 10.18 -2.34
CA LYS A 307 -17.77 10.85 -3.25
C LYS A 307 -17.07 11.98 -2.51
N ASN A 308 -15.78 12.12 -2.76
CA ASN A 308 -15.00 13.26 -2.29
C ASN A 308 -14.54 14.14 -3.47
N SER A 309 -13.75 15.19 -3.22
CA SER A 309 -13.32 16.12 -4.26
C SER A 309 -12.50 15.49 -5.40
N LYS A 310 -11.91 14.31 -5.16
CA LYS A 310 -11.07 13.59 -6.13
C LYS A 310 -11.87 12.71 -7.09
N PHE A 311 -13.19 12.62 -6.94
CA PHE A 311 -13.99 11.67 -7.71
C PHE A 311 -13.82 11.81 -9.22
N ASN A 312 -13.72 13.04 -9.71
CA ASN A 312 -13.58 13.35 -11.14
C ASN A 312 -12.12 13.52 -11.60
N GLU A 313 -11.10 13.20 -10.78
CA GLU A 313 -9.70 13.28 -11.23
C GLU A 313 -9.44 12.34 -12.42
N SER A 314 -8.62 12.72 -13.39
CA SER A 314 -8.25 11.80 -14.47
C SER A 314 -7.47 10.59 -13.93
N PHE A 315 -7.56 9.45 -14.62
CA PHE A 315 -6.69 8.32 -14.34
C PHE A 315 -5.37 8.51 -15.09
N SER A 316 -4.25 8.42 -14.37
CA SER A 316 -2.91 8.54 -14.94
C SER A 316 -2.04 7.36 -14.52
N TYR A 317 -0.97 7.14 -15.28
CA TYR A 317 0.01 6.08 -15.10
C TYR A 317 1.42 6.61 -15.40
N ASN A 318 2.44 5.79 -15.15
CA ASN A 318 3.83 6.18 -15.40
C ASN A 318 4.13 6.22 -16.92
N LYS A 319 4.33 7.43 -17.44
CA LYS A 319 4.56 7.72 -18.87
C LYS A 319 6.03 7.73 -19.27
N SER A 320 6.96 7.65 -18.32
CA SER A 320 8.39 7.55 -18.63
C SER A 320 8.77 6.12 -19.02
N GLY A 321 8.12 5.13 -18.38
CA GLY A 321 8.46 3.72 -18.50
C GLY A 321 9.60 3.26 -17.60
N ILE A 322 10.06 4.08 -16.63
CA ILE A 322 11.03 3.64 -15.63
C ILE A 322 10.37 3.37 -14.28
N THR A 323 10.82 2.31 -13.60
CA THR A 323 10.50 2.03 -12.21
C THR A 323 11.70 2.39 -11.35
N ILE A 324 11.47 3.18 -10.30
CA ILE A 324 12.51 3.67 -9.39
C ILE A 324 12.26 3.10 -7.99
N GLN A 325 13.33 2.72 -7.31
CA GLN A 325 13.30 2.35 -5.88
C GLN A 325 14.42 3.04 -5.11
N HIS A 326 14.37 2.94 -3.77
CA HIS A 326 15.53 3.26 -2.93
C HIS A 326 16.61 2.18 -3.02
N ASN A 327 17.86 2.61 -3.17
CA ASN A 327 19.05 1.76 -3.17
C ASN A 327 20.02 2.18 -2.05
N GLY A 328 19.56 2.09 -0.79
CA GLY A 328 20.37 2.44 0.37
C GLY A 328 20.52 3.95 0.62
N LEU A 329 21.60 4.31 1.32
CA LEU A 329 21.88 5.66 1.81
C LEU A 329 23.28 6.14 1.38
N GLN A 330 23.41 7.43 1.12
CA GLN A 330 24.68 8.12 0.85
C GLN A 330 24.93 9.23 1.86
N TRP A 331 26.20 9.50 2.18
CA TRP A 331 26.59 10.66 2.96
C TRP A 331 26.61 11.90 2.06
N VAL A 332 25.85 12.92 2.44
CA VAL A 332 25.83 14.22 1.75
C VAL A 332 26.30 15.28 2.73
N GLN A 333 27.28 16.08 2.27
CA GLN A 333 27.75 17.26 2.98
C GLN A 333 26.82 18.44 2.63
N GLU A 334 26.05 18.91 3.61
CA GLU A 334 25.26 20.13 3.49
C GLU A 334 25.98 21.30 4.16
N THR A 335 26.03 22.44 3.49
CA THR A 335 26.53 23.69 4.05
C THR A 335 25.38 24.41 4.76
N VAL A 336 25.47 24.57 6.08
CA VAL A 336 24.46 25.31 6.85
C VAL A 336 24.98 26.72 7.12
N HIS A 337 24.22 27.72 6.70
CA HIS A 337 24.48 29.11 7.05
C HIS A 337 23.92 29.39 8.44
N LEU A 338 24.76 29.87 9.36
CA LEU A 338 24.29 30.37 10.65
C LEU A 338 23.73 31.77 10.44
N GLU A 339 22.40 31.92 10.55
CA GLU A 339 21.82 33.24 10.73
C GLU A 339 22.22 33.74 12.12
N THR A 340 23.15 34.69 12.16
CA THR A 340 23.49 35.39 13.40
C THR A 340 22.32 36.31 13.74
N VAL A 341 21.54 35.93 14.76
CA VAL A 341 20.58 36.85 15.39
C VAL A 341 21.40 37.97 16.01
N ARG A 342 21.43 39.14 15.38
CA ARG A 342 22.04 40.34 15.96
C ARG A 342 21.22 40.74 17.18
N LEU A 343 21.71 40.37 18.37
CA LEU A 343 21.25 40.96 19.62
C LEU A 343 21.78 42.40 19.65
N ASN A 344 20.87 43.37 19.66
CA ASN A 344 21.22 44.77 19.86
C ASN A 344 21.81 44.94 21.26
N ALA A 345 23.14 44.90 21.36
CA ALA A 345 23.88 45.39 22.51
C ALA A 345 24.71 46.59 22.04
N SER A 346 24.33 47.76 22.55
CA SER A 346 25.06 49.01 22.45
C SER A 346 26.43 48.88 23.12
N ASN A 347 27.50 48.96 22.35
CA ASN A 347 28.54 50.00 22.45
C ASN A 347 29.77 49.63 21.63
N GLU A 348 30.40 50.68 21.13
CA GLU A 348 31.56 50.79 20.27
C GLU A 348 32.69 49.82 20.60
N GLU A 349 33.20 49.12 19.58
CA GLU A 349 34.62 49.13 19.25
C GLU A 349 34.88 48.52 17.86
N ASN A 350 35.81 49.14 17.14
CA ASN A 350 36.25 48.80 15.79
C ASN A 350 36.75 47.36 15.69
N PHE A 351 35.99 46.47 15.04
CA PHE A 351 36.52 45.24 14.46
C PHE A 351 36.24 45.22 12.95
N ASN A 352 37.31 45.40 12.17
CA ASN A 352 37.36 45.04 10.76
C ASN A 352 37.24 43.51 10.64
N ASP A 353 36.02 42.97 10.61
CA ASP A 353 35.78 41.55 10.33
C ASP A 353 35.35 41.38 8.87
N LYS A 354 36.35 41.28 8.00
CA LYS A 354 36.20 40.82 6.62
C LYS A 354 35.84 39.33 6.67
N ASN A 355 34.66 39.00 6.13
CA ASN A 355 34.24 37.64 5.74
C ASN A 355 34.14 36.60 6.88
N ASN A 356 33.20 36.79 7.80
CA ASN A 356 32.68 35.66 8.58
C ASN A 356 31.66 34.87 7.75
N ASN A 357 32.16 34.10 6.78
CA ASN A 357 31.41 33.01 6.15
C ASN A 357 31.38 31.83 7.12
N ASP A 358 30.59 31.97 8.20
CA ASP A 358 30.36 30.96 9.22
C ASP A 358 29.49 29.84 8.65
N PHE A 359 30.08 29.03 7.77
CA PHE A 359 29.48 27.83 7.23
C PHE A 359 29.95 26.63 8.05
N ARG A 360 29.00 25.91 8.66
CA ARG A 360 29.28 24.60 9.23
C ARG A 360 28.83 23.51 8.27
N TYR A 361 29.70 22.54 8.05
CA TYR A 361 29.37 21.35 7.28
C TYR A 361 28.60 20.37 8.16
N LYS A 362 27.42 19.96 7.69
CA LYS A 362 26.61 18.92 8.31
C LYS A 362 26.54 17.74 7.35
N PHE A 363 27.18 16.64 7.71
CA PHE A 363 27.04 15.37 7.00
C PHE A 363 25.71 14.71 7.38
N GLN A 364 24.91 14.33 6.39
CA GLN A 364 23.64 13.65 6.58
C GLN A 364 23.54 12.43 5.66
N LEU A 365 22.98 11.34 6.18
CA LEU A 365 22.58 10.20 5.36
C LEU A 365 21.32 10.55 4.58
N LYS A 366 21.38 10.40 3.26
CA LYS A 366 20.30 10.70 2.32
C LYS A 366 20.03 9.48 1.43
N PRO A 367 18.80 9.31 0.93
CA PRO A 367 18.48 8.19 0.05
C PRO A 367 19.21 8.27 -1.29
N ILE A 368 19.55 7.08 -1.82
CA ILE A 368 19.94 6.87 -3.20
C ILE A 368 18.73 6.30 -3.95
N TYR A 369 18.54 6.69 -5.21
CA TYR A 369 17.49 6.17 -6.07
C TYR A 369 18.09 5.47 -7.28
N GLU A 370 17.54 4.32 -7.64
CA GLU A 370 18.00 3.49 -8.75
C GLU A 370 16.83 3.10 -9.65
N ILE A 371 17.10 3.02 -10.95
CA ILE A 371 16.18 2.47 -11.95
C ILE A 371 16.26 0.94 -11.92
N VAL A 372 15.17 0.28 -11.50
CA VAL A 372 15.10 -1.18 -11.41
C VAL A 372 14.45 -1.85 -12.60
N ASN A 373 13.65 -1.10 -13.35
CA ASN A 373 13.04 -1.58 -14.57
C ASN A 373 12.91 -0.45 -15.59
N VAL A 374 13.06 -0.79 -16.87
CA VAL A 374 12.83 0.08 -18.00
C VAL A 374 11.92 -0.68 -18.97
N ARG A 375 10.70 -0.17 -19.14
CA ARG A 375 9.70 -0.73 -20.05
C ARG A 375 10.19 -0.65 -21.49
N LYS A 376 10.04 -1.74 -22.23
CA LYS A 376 10.38 -1.80 -23.67
C LYS A 376 9.55 -0.79 -24.47
N LYS A 377 10.18 -0.14 -25.44
CA LYS A 377 9.63 0.89 -26.33
C LYS A 377 9.16 2.17 -25.63
N SER A 378 9.46 2.33 -24.35
CA SER A 378 9.12 3.55 -23.60
C SER A 378 10.00 4.73 -24.00
N ALA A 379 9.57 5.95 -23.65
CA ALA A 379 10.37 7.16 -23.85
C ALA A 379 11.75 7.07 -23.16
N ALA A 380 11.80 6.49 -21.97
CA ALA A 380 13.07 6.29 -21.26
C ALA A 380 14.00 5.30 -21.96
N GLU A 381 13.48 4.15 -22.43
CA GLU A 381 14.31 3.18 -23.17
C GLU A 381 14.87 3.81 -24.45
N LYS A 382 14.03 4.51 -25.22
CA LYS A 382 14.45 5.22 -26.45
C LYS A 382 15.54 6.25 -26.17
N SER A 383 15.55 6.86 -24.98
CA SER A 383 16.59 7.83 -24.60
C SER A 383 17.92 7.16 -24.21
N GLY A 384 17.92 5.86 -23.90
CA GLY A 384 19.12 5.09 -23.53
C GLY A 384 19.28 4.83 -22.03
N LEU A 385 18.26 5.11 -21.21
CA LEU A 385 18.22 4.72 -19.81
C LEU A 385 18.13 3.20 -19.67
N GLN A 386 18.76 2.67 -18.62
CA GLN A 386 18.88 1.23 -18.39
C GLN A 386 18.60 0.87 -16.93
N LYS A 387 18.22 -0.38 -16.71
CA LYS A 387 18.20 -0.97 -15.37
C LYS A 387 19.60 -0.91 -14.75
N GLY A 388 19.69 -0.50 -13.49
CA GLY A 388 20.95 -0.30 -12.76
C GLY A 388 21.44 1.14 -12.76
N ASP A 389 20.82 2.04 -13.51
CA ASP A 389 21.16 3.47 -13.49
C ASP A 389 20.84 4.08 -12.12
N VAL A 390 21.86 4.64 -11.47
CA VAL A 390 21.70 5.37 -10.20
C VAL A 390 21.42 6.83 -10.51
N ILE A 391 20.33 7.38 -9.98
CA ILE A 391 19.90 8.74 -10.29
C ILE A 391 20.74 9.74 -9.48
N ILE A 392 21.38 10.66 -10.17
CA ILE A 392 22.24 11.72 -9.62
C ILE A 392 21.55 13.09 -9.65
N SER A 393 20.67 13.32 -10.63
CA SER A 393 19.89 14.56 -10.78
C SER A 393 18.56 14.30 -11.49
N ILE A 394 17.51 15.00 -11.08
CA ILE A 394 16.21 15.05 -11.76
C ILE A 394 15.88 16.52 -12.01
N ASN A 395 15.76 16.94 -13.27
CA ASN A 395 15.49 18.33 -13.66
C ASN A 395 16.42 19.34 -12.92
N ASN A 396 17.72 19.07 -12.94
CA ASN A 396 18.78 19.85 -12.28
C ASN A 396 18.67 19.92 -10.74
N ASN A 397 17.80 19.12 -10.12
CA ASN A 397 17.66 19.04 -8.68
C ASN A 397 18.23 17.74 -8.13
N LYS A 398 18.82 17.82 -6.93
CA LYS A 398 19.34 16.63 -6.24
C LYS A 398 18.19 15.67 -5.88
N PRO A 399 18.31 14.36 -6.19
CA PRO A 399 17.22 13.40 -6.04
C PRO A 399 16.71 13.28 -4.60
N TYR A 400 17.61 13.37 -3.60
CA TYR A 400 17.25 13.29 -2.19
C TYR A 400 16.38 14.46 -1.67
N ARG A 401 16.18 15.52 -2.48
CA ARG A 401 15.20 16.58 -2.17
C ARG A 401 13.76 16.13 -2.44
N TYR A 402 13.58 15.03 -3.15
CA TYR A 402 12.29 14.41 -3.42
C TYR A 402 12.12 13.15 -2.57
N THR A 403 10.89 12.91 -2.12
CA THR A 403 10.42 11.59 -1.73
C THR A 403 10.22 10.73 -2.98
N LEU A 404 10.27 9.40 -2.84
CA LEU A 404 10.00 8.49 -3.95
C LEU A 404 8.62 8.73 -4.59
N GLN A 405 7.61 9.06 -3.77
CA GLN A 405 6.28 9.42 -4.26
C GLN A 405 6.30 10.68 -5.13
N GLN A 406 7.07 11.71 -4.76
CA GLN A 406 7.20 12.92 -5.57
C GLN A 406 7.86 12.62 -6.92
N ILE A 407 8.91 11.77 -6.93
CA ILE A 407 9.54 11.32 -8.17
C ILE A 407 8.52 10.57 -9.04
N ASN A 408 7.79 9.61 -8.48
CA ASN A 408 6.74 8.89 -9.19
C ASN A 408 5.64 9.80 -9.75
N ASN A 409 5.28 10.87 -9.04
CA ASN A 409 4.31 11.85 -9.54
C ASN A 409 4.86 12.66 -10.73
N LEU A 410 6.16 13.00 -10.72
CA LEU A 410 6.79 13.66 -11.87
C LEU A 410 6.72 12.80 -13.14
N LEU A 411 6.86 11.48 -13.01
CA LEU A 411 6.81 10.53 -14.12
C LEU A 411 5.39 10.24 -14.64
N LYS A 412 4.35 10.75 -13.97
CA LYS A 412 2.93 10.55 -14.31
C LYS A 412 2.26 11.81 -14.91
N SER A 413 3.01 12.88 -15.11
CA SER A 413 2.40 14.17 -15.48
C SER A 413 1.56 14.11 -16.76
N ASP A 414 0.44 14.83 -16.76
CA ASP A 414 -0.44 14.99 -17.92
C ASP A 414 -0.01 16.11 -18.85
N ASP A 415 0.62 17.14 -18.31
CA ASP A 415 1.33 18.13 -19.10
C ASP A 415 2.55 17.41 -19.69
N ASP A 416 2.70 17.44 -21.02
CA ASP A 416 3.81 16.87 -21.79
C ASP A 416 5.19 17.41 -21.32
N ILE A 417 5.66 16.93 -20.18
CA ILE A 417 6.85 17.43 -19.49
C ILE A 417 8.09 16.73 -20.05
N TRP A 418 9.12 17.53 -20.30
CA TRP A 418 10.49 17.06 -20.49
C TRP A 418 11.10 16.69 -19.14
N ILE A 419 11.63 15.48 -19.04
CA ILE A 419 12.41 15.01 -17.90
C ILE A 419 13.88 15.00 -18.30
N ASN A 420 14.72 15.67 -17.52
CA ASN A 420 16.17 15.60 -17.61
C ASN A 420 16.68 14.75 -16.45
N LEU A 421 17.36 13.65 -16.75
CA LEU A 421 18.02 12.82 -15.75
C LEU A 421 19.52 12.87 -15.95
N GLU A 422 20.26 13.01 -14.86
CA GLU A 422 21.66 12.64 -14.82
C GLU A 422 21.76 11.36 -13.99
N VAL A 423 22.44 10.36 -14.51
CA VAL A 423 22.59 9.05 -13.88
C VAL A 423 24.05 8.63 -13.86
N GLU A 424 24.40 7.80 -12.90
CA GLU A 424 25.69 7.11 -12.84
C GLU A 424 25.47 5.65 -13.29
N ARG A 425 26.23 5.24 -14.31
CA ARG A 425 26.24 3.86 -14.84
C ARG A 425 27.68 3.39 -14.90
N ASN A 426 28.03 2.33 -14.15
CA ASN A 426 29.40 1.81 -14.08
C ASN A 426 30.43 2.92 -13.84
N THR A 427 30.18 3.78 -12.84
CA THR A 427 30.99 4.96 -12.45
C THR A 427 31.09 6.09 -13.50
N VAL A 428 30.37 6.00 -14.62
CA VAL A 428 30.31 7.05 -15.63
C VAL A 428 29.03 7.87 -15.47
N LEU A 429 29.16 9.19 -15.43
CA LEU A 429 28.02 10.11 -15.44
C LEU A 429 27.47 10.30 -16.85
N LEU A 430 26.18 10.02 -17.01
CA LEU A 430 25.44 10.12 -18.26
C LEU A 430 24.25 11.06 -18.10
N LYS A 431 23.93 11.81 -19.15
CA LYS A 431 22.79 12.73 -19.17
C LYS A 431 21.77 12.28 -20.20
N PHE A 432 20.52 12.22 -19.79
CA PHE A 432 19.40 11.79 -20.61
C PHE A 432 18.30 12.83 -20.55
N ARG A 433 17.64 13.04 -21.69
CA ARG A 433 16.47 13.91 -21.80
C ARG A 433 15.42 13.22 -22.64
N PHE A 434 14.21 13.11 -22.11
CA PHE A 434 13.08 12.51 -22.81
C PHE A 434 11.78 13.23 -22.44
N ARG A 435 10.79 13.14 -23.33
CA ARG A 435 9.44 13.65 -23.10
C ARG A 435 8.57 12.50 -22.59
N LEU A 436 7.69 12.78 -21.63
CA LEU A 436 6.68 11.82 -21.22
C LEU A 436 5.67 11.61 -22.35
N GLU A 437 5.38 10.35 -22.71
CA GLU A 437 4.48 10.02 -23.83
C GLU A 437 3.26 9.24 -23.30
N ASP A 438 2.04 9.61 -23.73
CA ASP A 438 0.85 8.78 -23.52
C ASP A 438 0.81 7.68 -24.60
N GLU A 439 0.82 6.43 -24.14
CA GLU A 439 0.82 5.20 -24.91
C GLU A 439 -0.60 4.60 -25.02
N LEU A 440 -1.57 5.11 -24.23
CA LEU A 440 -2.92 4.55 -24.08
C LEU A 440 -4.05 5.41 -24.60
#